data_AF-A0A926Q1S5-F1
#
_entry.id   AF-A0A926Q1S5-F1
#
_cell.length_a   1.000
_cell.length_b   1.000
_cell.length_c   1.000
_cell.angle_alpha   90.00
_cell.angle_beta   90.00
_cell.angle_gamma   90.00
#
_symmetry.space_group_name_H-M   'P 1'
#
loop_
_entity.id
_entity.type
_entity.pdbx_description
1 polymer ?
#
loop_
_entity_poly.entity_id
_entity_poly.type
_entity_poly.pdbx_seq_one_letter_code
_entity_poly.pdbx_strand_id
1 'polypeptide(L)'
;MFGLEPVLRELHIASSTYYRWRRAEKEPCERRRQDAELTEKIQRIHADSGGTYGSPRVHAVLKREGVHVGRKRVERLMREDGLAGISPRRTSFTRRDPKATLAPDLVQRDFTALAPNRLWVTDLTMGSVGDSYDNALAENLWILIKTECVRGRVFETRAEANLALFEYIDGFYNSRRIQARLGWLSPIEFEEKYYTDQASAEQANLKPRQPALTS
;
A
#
# COMPACT_ATOMS: atom_id res chain seq x y z
N MET A 1 -52.16 17.15 14.15
CA MET A 1 -51.11 16.12 14.03
C MET A 1 -51.54 15.17 12.92
N PHE A 2 -51.03 15.34 11.69
CA PHE A 2 -51.45 14.51 10.56
C PHE A 2 -50.78 13.13 10.66
N GLY A 3 -51.57 12.06 10.57
CA GLY A 3 -51.06 10.69 10.53
C GLY A 3 -50.30 10.39 9.24
N LEU A 4 -49.43 9.38 9.26
CA LEU A 4 -48.66 8.93 8.09
C LEU A 4 -49.54 8.32 6.98
N GLU A 5 -50.77 7.90 7.29
CA GLU A 5 -51.67 7.24 6.34
C GLU A 5 -52.09 8.10 5.12
N PRO A 6 -52.52 9.36 5.26
CA PRO A 6 -52.84 10.21 4.10
C PRO A 6 -51.65 10.42 3.16
N VAL A 7 -50.43 10.54 3.69
CA VAL A 7 -49.21 10.69 2.87
C VAL A 7 -48.89 9.41 2.10
N LEU A 8 -49.01 8.25 2.75
CA LEU A 8 -48.77 6.95 2.09
C LEU A 8 -49.83 6.63 1.03
N ARG A 9 -51.07 7.07 1.25
CA ARG A 9 -52.16 6.93 0.27
C ARG A 9 -51.91 7.76 -0.99
N GLU A 10 -51.44 8.99 -0.84
CA GLU A 10 -51.07 9.88 -1.96
C GLU A 10 -49.91 9.32 -2.78
N LEU A 11 -48.93 8.71 -2.12
CA LEU A 11 -47.79 8.06 -2.76
C LEU A 11 -48.10 6.64 -3.28
N HIS A 12 -49.34 6.16 -3.16
CA HIS A 12 -49.76 4.81 -3.53
C HIS A 12 -48.93 3.68 -2.88
N ILE A 13 -48.46 3.88 -1.64
CA ILE A 13 -47.70 2.88 -0.87
C ILE A 13 -48.61 2.31 0.22
N ALA A 14 -48.75 0.98 0.27
CA ALA A 14 -49.48 0.33 1.36
C ALA A 14 -48.80 0.57 2.72
N SER A 15 -49.57 0.92 3.75
CA SER A 15 -49.07 1.16 5.12
C SER A 15 -48.22 0.00 5.65
N SER A 16 -48.60 -1.23 5.33
CA SER A 16 -47.86 -2.45 5.71
C SER A 16 -46.44 -2.49 5.10
N THR A 17 -46.27 -2.02 3.86
CA THR A 17 -44.97 -1.92 3.19
C THR A 17 -44.08 -0.90 3.90
N TYR A 18 -44.62 0.26 4.26
CA TYR A 18 -43.88 1.29 5.00
C TYR A 18 -43.41 0.79 6.37
N TYR A 19 -44.31 0.21 7.17
CA TYR A 19 -43.94 -0.28 8.50
C TYR A 19 -43.03 -1.52 8.44
N ARG A 20 -43.15 -2.37 7.41
CA ARG A 20 -42.21 -3.47 7.16
C ARG A 20 -40.82 -2.95 6.79
N TRP A 21 -40.74 -1.96 5.91
CA TRP A 21 -39.49 -1.29 5.55
C TRP A 21 -38.85 -0.63 6.79
N ARG A 22 -39.64 0.14 7.54
CA ARG A 22 -39.19 0.82 8.77
C ARG A 22 -38.73 -0.17 9.85
N ARG A 23 -39.38 -1.34 9.96
CA ARG A 23 -38.94 -2.43 10.85
C ARG A 23 -37.63 -3.03 10.37
N ALA A 24 -37.50 -3.31 9.06
CA ALA A 24 -36.26 -3.82 8.47
C ALA A 24 -35.09 -2.83 8.51
N GLU A 25 -35.38 -1.54 8.67
CA GLU A 25 -34.39 -0.48 8.87
C GLU A 25 -33.94 -0.39 10.33
N LYS A 26 -34.87 -0.53 11.29
CA LYS A 26 -34.54 -0.61 12.73
C LYS A 26 -33.87 -1.93 13.12
N GLU A 27 -34.28 -3.03 12.51
CA GLU A 27 -33.80 -4.38 12.77
C GLU A 27 -33.31 -5.00 11.44
N PRO A 28 -32.14 -4.58 10.95
CA PRO A 28 -31.56 -5.16 9.75
C PRO A 28 -31.32 -6.65 9.93
N CYS A 29 -31.49 -7.42 8.85
CA CYS A 29 -31.17 -8.84 8.84
C CYS A 29 -29.70 -9.08 9.20
N GLU A 30 -29.39 -10.27 9.71
CA GLU A 30 -28.04 -10.63 10.17
C GLU A 30 -26.96 -10.29 9.14
N ARG A 31 -27.20 -10.60 7.86
CA ARG A 31 -26.28 -10.27 6.76
C ARG A 31 -25.99 -8.77 6.64
N ARG A 32 -27.01 -7.92 6.83
CA ARG A 32 -26.83 -6.45 6.78
C ARG A 32 -26.06 -5.94 8.00
N ARG A 33 -26.28 -6.52 9.18
CA ARG A 33 -25.49 -6.21 10.38
C ARG A 33 -24.02 -6.55 10.17
N GLN A 34 -23.74 -7.76 9.68
CA GLN A 34 -22.37 -8.19 9.34
C GLN A 34 -21.73 -7.32 8.26
N ASP A 35 -22.49 -6.88 7.25
CA ASP A 35 -21.98 -5.96 6.23
C ASP A 35 -21.65 -4.59 6.84
N ALA A 36 -22.47 -4.06 7.75
CA ALA A 36 -22.19 -2.81 8.45
C ALA A 36 -20.92 -2.90 9.32
N GLU A 37 -20.80 -3.95 10.14
CA GLU A 37 -19.60 -4.20 10.95
C GLU A 37 -18.34 -4.37 10.08
N LEU A 38 -18.47 -5.02 8.92
CA LEU A 38 -17.37 -5.18 7.98
C LEU A 38 -17.00 -3.84 7.31
N THR A 39 -17.98 -3.02 6.97
CA THR A 39 -17.76 -1.68 6.42
C THR A 39 -17.01 -0.79 7.41
N GLU A 40 -17.36 -0.80 8.70
CA GLU A 40 -16.63 -0.07 9.74
C GLU A 40 -15.15 -0.49 9.81
N LYS A 41 -14.88 -1.80 9.75
CA LYS A 41 -13.50 -2.31 9.70
C LYS A 41 -12.76 -1.84 8.44
N ILE A 42 -13.43 -1.87 7.28
CA ILE A 42 -12.88 -1.41 6.01
C ILE A 42 -12.53 0.09 6.08
N GLN A 43 -13.44 0.91 6.63
CA GLN A 43 -13.23 2.34 6.82
C GLN A 43 -12.02 2.63 7.71
N ARG A 44 -11.92 1.94 8.84
CA ARG A 44 -10.76 2.03 9.75
C ARG A 44 -9.46 1.72 9.02
N ILE A 45 -9.38 0.58 8.34
CA ILE A 45 -8.18 0.16 7.59
C ILE A 45 -7.82 1.17 6.48
N HIS A 46 -8.84 1.71 5.80
CA HIS A 46 -8.63 2.71 4.75
C HIS A 46 -8.09 4.02 5.34
N ALA A 47 -8.69 4.50 6.42
CA ALA A 47 -8.25 5.70 7.14
C ALA A 47 -6.84 5.56 7.72
N ASP A 48 -6.53 4.42 8.36
CA ASP A 48 -5.19 4.11 8.90
C ASP A 48 -4.10 4.11 7.82
N SER A 49 -4.47 3.84 6.56
CA SER A 49 -3.57 3.90 5.41
C SER A 49 -3.47 5.29 4.76
N GLY A 50 -4.12 6.30 5.32
CA GLY A 50 -4.24 7.64 4.72
C GLY A 50 -5.02 7.65 3.41
N GLY A 51 -5.93 6.69 3.21
CA GLY A 51 -6.70 6.50 1.99
C GLY A 51 -5.94 5.84 0.83
N THR A 52 -4.73 5.35 1.10
CA THR A 52 -3.88 4.71 0.08
C THR A 52 -4.42 3.34 -0.33
N TYR A 53 -4.98 2.56 0.59
CA TYR A 53 -5.30 1.16 0.35
C TYR A 53 -6.56 0.97 -0.49
N GLY A 54 -6.43 0.21 -1.58
CA GLY A 54 -7.57 -0.30 -2.34
C GLY A 54 -8.07 -1.64 -1.79
N SER A 55 -9.12 -2.16 -2.41
CA SER A 55 -9.74 -3.45 -2.03
C SER A 55 -8.77 -4.63 -1.89
N PRO A 56 -7.68 -4.79 -2.70
CA PRO A 56 -6.77 -5.92 -2.50
C PRO A 56 -5.98 -5.82 -1.20
N ARG A 57 -5.54 -4.61 -0.82
CA ARG A 57 -4.78 -4.41 0.42
C ARG A 57 -5.70 -4.47 1.63
N VAL A 58 -6.88 -3.85 1.57
CA VAL A 58 -7.87 -3.97 2.65
C VAL A 58 -8.25 -5.42 2.91
N HIS A 59 -8.47 -6.21 1.86
CA HIS A 59 -8.73 -7.65 1.98
C HIS A 59 -7.57 -8.41 2.65
N ALA A 60 -6.33 -8.08 2.29
CA ALA A 60 -5.15 -8.70 2.90
C ALA A 60 -5.01 -8.34 4.39
N VAL A 61 -5.27 -7.08 4.77
CA VAL A 61 -5.29 -6.67 6.19
C VAL A 61 -6.39 -7.40 6.95
N LEU A 62 -7.61 -7.44 6.42
CA LEU A 62 -8.72 -8.17 7.05
C LEU A 62 -8.39 -9.65 7.25
N LYS A 63 -7.76 -10.28 6.25
CA LYS A 63 -7.31 -11.67 6.37
C LYS A 63 -6.26 -11.84 7.47
N ARG A 64 -5.32 -10.89 7.60
CA ARG A 64 -4.31 -10.87 8.66
C ARG A 64 -4.92 -10.68 10.05
N GLU A 65 -5.99 -9.90 10.17
CA GLU A 65 -6.79 -9.74 11.40
C GLU A 65 -7.70 -10.95 11.69
N GLY A 66 -7.63 -12.02 10.90
CA GLY A 66 -8.43 -13.23 11.07
C GLY A 66 -9.85 -13.15 10.48
N VAL A 67 -10.20 -12.05 9.82
CA VAL A 67 -11.51 -11.86 9.20
C VAL A 67 -11.53 -12.49 7.80
N HIS A 68 -12.23 -13.62 7.68
CA HIS A 68 -12.33 -14.37 6.43
C HIS A 68 -13.52 -13.88 5.59
N VAL A 69 -13.23 -13.05 4.59
CA VAL A 69 -14.25 -12.50 3.68
C VAL A 69 -13.85 -12.68 2.22
N GLY A 70 -14.84 -12.84 1.34
CA GLY A 70 -14.62 -12.89 -0.10
C GLY A 70 -14.17 -11.53 -0.64
N ARG A 71 -13.17 -11.51 -1.52
CA ARG A 71 -12.65 -10.28 -2.14
C ARG A 71 -13.74 -9.42 -2.80
N LYS A 72 -14.71 -10.07 -3.47
CA LYS A 72 -15.85 -9.40 -4.12
C LYS A 72 -16.80 -8.71 -3.12
N ARG A 73 -16.88 -9.21 -1.88
CA ARG A 73 -17.65 -8.57 -0.81
C ARG A 73 -16.99 -7.26 -0.40
N VAL A 74 -15.67 -7.27 -0.19
CA VAL A 74 -14.89 -6.06 0.14
C VAL A 74 -14.97 -5.03 -0.99
N GLU A 75 -14.77 -5.45 -2.24
CA GLU A 75 -14.89 -4.57 -3.43
C GLU A 75 -16.28 -3.91 -3.53
N ARG A 76 -17.34 -4.66 -3.19
CA ARG A 76 -18.70 -4.13 -3.19
C ARG A 76 -18.91 -3.10 -2.08
N LEU A 77 -18.56 -3.44 -0.83
CA LEU A 77 -18.75 -2.55 0.31
C LEU A 77 -17.94 -1.26 0.19
N MET A 78 -16.68 -1.35 -0.25
CA MET A 78 -15.88 -0.14 -0.52
C MET A 78 -16.53 0.77 -1.57
N ARG A 79 -17.10 0.19 -2.63
CA ARG A 79 -17.77 0.96 -3.69
C ARG A 79 -19.09 1.58 -3.23
N GLU A 80 -19.86 0.86 -2.40
CA GLU A 80 -21.09 1.38 -1.79
C GLU A 80 -20.79 2.57 -0.86
N ASP A 81 -19.65 2.54 -0.18
CA ASP A 81 -19.19 3.58 0.76
C ASP A 81 -18.34 4.69 0.08
N GLY A 82 -18.14 4.61 -1.24
CA GLY A 82 -17.34 5.60 -2.00
C GLY A 82 -15.83 5.56 -1.73
N LEU A 83 -15.32 4.50 -1.08
CA LEU A 83 -13.91 4.33 -0.77
C LEU A 83 -13.14 3.81 -1.99
N ALA A 84 -12.08 4.53 -2.34
CA ALA A 84 -11.14 4.13 -3.37
C ALA A 84 -9.70 4.23 -2.86
N GLY A 85 -8.87 3.27 -3.25
CA GLY A 85 -7.43 3.34 -3.00
C GLY A 85 -6.68 4.08 -4.10
N ILE A 86 -5.48 4.55 -3.77
CA ILE A 86 -4.59 5.18 -4.74
C ILE A 86 -3.97 4.08 -5.61
N SER A 87 -4.17 4.17 -6.91
CA SER A 87 -3.52 3.32 -7.91
C SER A 87 -2.71 4.19 -8.88
N PRO A 88 -1.37 4.23 -8.76
CA PRO A 88 -0.57 4.90 -9.76
C PRO A 88 -0.78 4.21 -11.10
N ARG A 89 -1.08 5.00 -12.14
CA ARG A 89 -1.04 4.47 -13.51
C ARG A 89 0.40 4.06 -13.79
N ARG A 90 0.58 2.84 -14.27
CA ARG A 90 1.87 2.42 -14.83
C ARG A 90 2.10 3.23 -16.11
N THR A 91 2.85 4.32 -16.00
CA THR A 91 3.42 4.98 -17.17
C THR A 91 4.55 4.08 -17.66
N SER A 92 4.56 3.76 -18.95
CA SER A 92 5.74 3.11 -19.55
C SER A 92 6.94 4.03 -19.36
N PHE A 93 8.12 3.45 -19.11
CA PHE A 93 9.37 4.19 -19.24
C PHE A 93 9.44 4.87 -20.61
N THR A 94 10.21 5.96 -20.68
CA THR A 94 10.66 6.53 -21.95
C THR A 94 11.25 5.41 -22.79
N ARG A 95 10.51 4.98 -23.83
CA ARG A 95 11.02 3.98 -24.75
C ARG A 95 12.12 4.67 -25.55
N ARG A 96 13.36 4.20 -25.38
CA ARG A 96 14.47 4.64 -26.22
C ARG A 96 14.09 4.39 -27.67
N ASP A 97 14.13 5.43 -28.49
CA ASP A 97 13.98 5.29 -29.94
C ASP A 97 15.17 4.44 -30.45
N PRO A 98 14.94 3.26 -31.03
CA PRO A 98 16.01 2.42 -31.57
C PRO A 98 16.82 3.11 -32.67
N LYS A 99 16.21 4.10 -33.34
CA LYS A 99 16.83 4.87 -34.43
C LYS A 99 17.51 6.14 -33.96
N ALA A 100 17.33 6.54 -32.69
CA ALA A 100 18.04 7.69 -32.16
C ALA A 100 19.53 7.37 -32.03
N THR A 101 20.35 8.18 -32.68
CA THR A 101 21.80 8.18 -32.48
C THR A 101 22.08 8.49 -31.01
N LEU A 102 22.76 7.57 -30.32
CA LEU A 102 23.24 7.83 -28.97
C LEU A 102 24.19 9.03 -29.02
N ALA A 103 24.04 9.96 -28.08
CA ALA A 103 25.09 10.94 -27.84
C ALA A 103 26.40 10.16 -27.60
N PRO A 104 27.50 10.52 -28.28
CA PRO A 104 28.77 9.84 -28.06
C PRO A 104 29.17 10.03 -26.61
N ASP A 105 29.52 8.93 -25.93
CA ASP A 105 30.11 8.98 -24.60
C ASP A 105 31.54 9.53 -24.73
N LEU A 106 31.65 10.87 -24.67
CA LEU A 106 32.91 11.59 -24.84
C LEU A 106 33.93 11.29 -23.75
N VAL A 107 33.48 10.70 -22.64
CA VAL A 107 34.29 10.45 -21.47
C VAL A 107 34.59 8.97 -21.29
N GLN A 108 33.98 8.09 -22.10
CA GLN A 108 34.15 6.64 -22.05
C GLN A 108 34.01 6.06 -20.64
N ARG A 109 33.15 6.67 -19.82
CA ARG A 109 32.97 6.34 -18.40
C ARG A 109 34.20 6.55 -17.50
N ASP A 110 35.19 7.35 -17.91
CA ASP A 110 36.30 7.79 -17.05
C ASP A 110 35.97 9.13 -16.38
N PHE A 111 35.48 9.09 -15.15
CA PHE A 111 35.09 10.30 -14.43
C PHE A 111 36.25 10.99 -13.70
N THR A 112 37.49 10.58 -13.99
CA THR A 112 38.70 11.13 -13.37
C THR A 112 39.03 12.49 -14.00
N ALA A 113 39.01 13.56 -13.21
CA ALA A 113 39.40 14.89 -13.66
C ALA A 113 40.69 15.35 -12.97
N LEU A 114 41.69 15.75 -13.77
CA LEU A 114 42.98 16.27 -13.27
C LEU A 114 42.88 17.68 -12.67
N ALA A 115 41.74 18.38 -12.84
CA ALA A 115 41.51 19.73 -12.33
C ALA A 115 39.99 20.04 -12.22
N PRO A 116 39.59 21.00 -11.38
CA PRO A 116 38.21 21.50 -11.33
C PRO A 116 37.72 22.05 -12.69
N ASN A 117 36.41 22.01 -12.94
CA ASN A 117 35.76 22.46 -14.18
C ASN A 117 36.16 21.74 -15.48
N ARG A 118 36.86 20.60 -15.41
CA ARG A 118 37.19 19.77 -16.59
C ARG A 118 36.13 18.75 -16.95
N LEU A 119 35.38 18.30 -15.97
CA LEU A 119 34.32 17.30 -16.10
C LEU A 119 33.18 17.67 -15.14
N TRP A 120 31.96 17.76 -15.66
CA TRP A 120 30.77 18.10 -14.88
C TRP A 120 29.92 16.83 -14.79
N VAL A 121 29.83 16.25 -13.60
CA VAL A 121 29.12 15.00 -13.32
C VAL A 121 27.91 15.31 -12.44
N THR A 122 26.80 14.59 -12.61
CA THR A 122 25.65 14.67 -11.73
C THR A 122 25.54 13.40 -10.90
N ASP A 123 25.73 13.51 -9.58
CA ASP A 123 25.61 12.39 -8.64
C ASP A 123 24.13 12.16 -8.33
N LEU A 124 23.43 11.45 -9.22
CA LEU A 124 22.06 10.98 -8.97
C LEU A 124 21.97 9.46 -8.80
N THR A 125 23.10 8.75 -8.75
CA THR A 125 23.14 7.30 -8.66
C THR A 125 23.67 6.85 -7.31
N MET A 126 22.79 6.34 -6.45
CA MET A 126 23.11 5.79 -5.12
C MET A 126 23.75 4.38 -5.16
N GLY A 127 24.33 3.96 -6.30
CA GLY A 127 24.89 2.61 -6.49
C GLY A 127 26.10 2.61 -7.44
N SER A 128 26.85 1.49 -7.45
CA SER A 128 28.00 1.28 -8.34
C SER A 128 27.61 1.34 -9.82
N VAL A 129 28.52 1.88 -10.65
CA VAL A 129 28.30 2.08 -12.10
C VAL A 129 27.94 0.76 -12.77
N GLY A 130 26.68 0.62 -13.22
CA GLY A 130 26.19 -0.54 -13.96
C GLY A 130 25.19 -1.43 -13.21
N ASP A 131 24.99 -1.25 -11.90
CA ASP A 131 23.95 -1.96 -11.15
C ASP A 131 22.62 -1.21 -11.19
N SER A 132 21.72 -1.66 -12.07
CA SER A 132 20.39 -1.07 -12.25
C SER A 132 19.39 -1.49 -11.16
N TYR A 133 19.75 -2.44 -10.29
CA TYR A 133 18.88 -2.98 -9.25
C TYR A 133 18.53 -1.95 -8.16
N ASP A 134 19.53 -1.26 -7.61
CA ASP A 134 19.32 -0.27 -6.55
C ASP A 134 18.58 0.95 -7.07
N ASN A 135 18.87 1.37 -8.31
CA ASN A 135 18.14 2.46 -8.95
C ASN A 135 16.66 2.08 -9.20
N ALA A 136 16.38 0.84 -9.63
CA ALA A 136 15.00 0.38 -9.83
C ALA A 136 14.20 0.31 -8.51
N LEU A 137 14.84 -0.04 -7.39
CA LEU A 137 14.23 -0.02 -6.07
C LEU A 137 13.94 1.42 -5.60
N ALA A 138 14.92 2.32 -5.76
CA ALA A 138 14.77 3.73 -5.43
C ALA A 138 13.68 4.39 -6.29
N GLU A 139 13.65 4.14 -7.60
CA GLU A 139 12.63 4.67 -8.51
C GLU A 139 11.21 4.20 -8.14
N ASN A 140 11.05 2.93 -7.77
CA ASN A 140 9.76 2.42 -7.30
C ASN A 140 9.30 3.11 -6.01
N LEU A 141 10.21 3.35 -5.06
CA LEU A 141 9.92 4.11 -3.84
C LEU A 141 9.51 5.55 -4.17
N TRP A 142 10.28 6.23 -5.02
CA TRP A 142 10.01 7.62 -5.41
C TRP A 142 8.68 7.80 -6.13
N ILE A 143 8.27 6.84 -6.98
CA ILE A 143 6.95 6.86 -7.61
C ILE A 143 5.85 6.79 -6.56
N LEU A 144 6.00 5.93 -5.55
CA LEU A 144 5.01 5.78 -4.48
C LEU A 144 4.93 7.05 -3.63
N ILE A 145 6.06 7.60 -3.19
CA ILE A 145 6.08 8.86 -2.43
C ILE A 145 5.39 9.97 -3.22
N LYS A 146 5.75 10.13 -4.51
CA LYS A 146 5.14 11.16 -5.35
C LYS A 146 3.63 10.97 -5.50
N THR A 147 3.16 9.73 -5.57
CA THR A 147 1.74 9.43 -5.81
C THR A 147 0.91 9.44 -4.53
N GLU A 148 1.41 8.85 -3.45
CA GLU A 148 0.70 8.60 -2.20
C GLU A 148 0.91 9.74 -1.19
N CYS A 149 2.09 10.37 -1.15
CA CYS A 149 2.43 11.42 -0.18
C CYS A 149 2.36 12.84 -0.77
N VAL A 150 2.86 13.06 -1.98
CA VAL A 150 3.03 14.42 -2.54
C VAL A 150 1.85 14.86 -3.40
N ARG A 151 1.31 13.96 -4.24
CA ARG A 151 0.26 14.30 -5.20
C ARG A 151 -1.00 14.82 -4.49
N GLY A 152 -1.45 16.01 -4.88
CA GLY A 152 -2.65 16.64 -4.33
C GLY A 152 -2.41 17.40 -3.02
N ARG A 153 -1.16 17.46 -2.54
CA ARG A 153 -0.76 18.31 -1.42
C ARG A 153 0.06 19.50 -1.92
N VAL A 154 -0.11 20.64 -1.25
CA VAL A 154 0.75 21.82 -1.41
C VAL A 154 1.41 22.01 -0.04
N PHE A 155 2.73 22.06 -0.02
CA PHE A 155 3.49 22.32 1.20
C PHE A 155 3.88 23.79 1.21
N GLU A 156 3.59 24.48 2.30
CA GLU A 156 3.94 25.89 2.46
C GLU A 156 5.44 26.06 2.74
N THR A 157 6.04 25.08 3.42
CA THR A 157 7.45 25.12 3.81
C THR A 157 8.18 23.81 3.52
N ARG A 158 9.51 23.89 3.41
CA ARG A 158 10.37 22.71 3.31
C ARG A 158 10.30 21.83 4.56
N ALA A 159 10.13 22.44 5.74
CA ALA A 159 10.03 21.70 7.00
C ALA A 159 8.77 20.81 7.03
N GLU A 160 7.64 21.35 6.57
CA GLU A 160 6.38 20.60 6.43
C GLU A 160 6.53 19.42 5.46
N ALA A 161 7.14 19.64 4.29
CA ALA A 161 7.40 18.59 3.32
C ALA A 161 8.33 17.49 3.88
N ASN A 162 9.37 17.87 4.62
CA ASN A 162 10.29 16.93 5.28
C ASN A 162 9.56 16.09 6.34
N LEU A 163 8.69 16.71 7.15
CA LEU A 163 7.91 15.99 8.15
C LEU A 163 6.96 15.00 7.49
N ALA A 164 6.24 15.41 6.45
CA ALA A 164 5.34 14.53 5.71
C ALA A 164 6.08 13.34 5.07
N LEU A 165 7.28 13.56 4.53
CA LEU A 165 8.14 12.49 4.03
C LEU A 165 8.57 11.53 5.14
N PHE A 166 9.01 12.05 6.28
CA PHE A 166 9.42 11.24 7.42
C PHE A 166 8.25 10.40 7.97
N GLU A 167 7.10 11.02 8.19
CA GLU A 167 5.87 10.33 8.62
C GLU A 167 5.43 9.26 7.61
N TYR A 168 5.55 9.55 6.31
CA TYR A 168 5.22 8.58 5.29
C TYR A 168 6.22 7.42 5.25
N ILE A 169 7.53 7.68 5.31
CA ILE A 169 8.57 6.65 5.17
C ILE A 169 8.62 5.78 6.44
N ASP A 170 8.84 6.40 7.60
CA ASP A 170 9.08 5.67 8.85
C ASP A 170 7.77 5.36 9.58
N GLY A 171 6.84 6.31 9.59
CA GLY A 171 5.55 6.16 10.25
C GLY A 171 4.58 5.21 9.55
N PHE A 172 4.72 5.01 8.22
CA PHE A 172 3.81 4.19 7.43
C PHE A 172 4.49 3.19 6.50
N TYR A 173 5.38 3.61 5.59
CA TYR A 173 5.91 2.76 4.52
C TYR A 173 6.72 1.58 5.07
N ASN A 174 7.70 1.85 5.93
CA ASN A 174 8.59 0.84 6.50
C ASN A 174 7.86 0.00 7.56
N SER A 175 7.10 0.66 8.43
CA SER A 175 6.49 0.02 9.61
C SER A 175 5.18 -0.71 9.31
N ARG A 176 4.28 -0.13 8.50
CA ARG A 176 2.90 -0.62 8.37
C ARG A 176 2.50 -1.01 6.94
N ARG A 177 3.19 -0.51 5.90
CA ARG A 177 2.71 -0.64 4.52
C ARG A 177 2.90 -2.05 3.97
N ILE A 178 1.81 -2.80 3.88
CA ILE A 178 1.84 -4.17 3.36
C ILE A 178 2.08 -4.21 1.85
N GLN A 179 2.90 -5.18 1.42
CA GLN A 179 3.25 -5.37 0.02
C GLN A 179 2.98 -6.82 -0.43
N ALA A 180 2.25 -6.99 -1.53
CA ALA A 180 1.94 -8.33 -2.07
C ALA A 180 3.22 -9.16 -2.35
N ARG A 181 4.29 -8.52 -2.84
CA ARG A 181 5.59 -9.18 -3.09
C ARG A 181 6.27 -9.71 -1.82
N LEU A 182 5.99 -9.10 -0.67
CA LEU A 182 6.53 -9.49 0.64
C LEU A 182 5.58 -10.44 1.37
N GLY A 183 4.61 -11.04 0.67
CA GLY A 183 3.60 -11.88 1.30
C GLY A 183 2.59 -11.11 2.15
N TRP A 184 2.34 -9.84 1.83
CA TRP A 184 1.48 -8.93 2.59
C TRP A 184 2.01 -8.53 3.96
N LEU A 185 3.34 -8.54 4.13
CA LEU A 185 4.05 -7.96 5.26
C LEU A 185 4.52 -6.54 4.92
N SER A 186 4.77 -5.75 5.96
CA SER A 186 5.54 -4.51 5.84
C SER A 186 7.03 -4.81 5.64
N PRO A 187 7.83 -3.85 5.13
CA PRO A 187 9.28 -4.01 5.01
C PRO A 187 9.97 -4.45 6.31
N ILE A 188 9.65 -3.80 7.43
CA ILE A 188 10.25 -4.15 8.74
C ILE A 188 9.85 -5.56 9.16
N GLU A 189 8.56 -5.91 9.07
CA GLU A 189 8.08 -7.26 9.42
C GLU A 189 8.74 -8.36 8.57
N PHE A 190 9.00 -8.05 7.30
CA PHE A 190 9.70 -8.97 6.41
C PHE A 190 11.17 -9.15 6.81
N GLU A 191 11.87 -8.07 7.12
CA GLU A 191 13.27 -8.12 7.60
C GLU A 191 13.38 -8.86 8.93
N GLU A 192 12.52 -8.57 9.91
CA GLU A 192 12.46 -9.26 11.20
C GLU A 192 12.26 -10.76 11.02
N LYS A 193 11.33 -11.15 10.14
CA LYS A 193 11.10 -12.56 9.81
C LYS A 193 12.34 -13.20 9.17
N TYR A 194 12.98 -12.52 8.22
CA TYR A 194 14.17 -13.02 7.54
C TYR A 194 15.31 -13.31 8.53
N TYR A 195 15.61 -12.36 9.42
CA TYR A 195 16.66 -12.55 10.43
C TYR A 195 16.30 -13.61 11.47
N THR A 196 15.02 -13.74 11.83
CA THR A 196 14.55 -14.80 12.73
C THR A 196 14.75 -16.19 12.10
N ASP A 197 14.43 -16.32 10.82
CA ASP A 197 14.60 -17.56 10.05
C ASP A 197 16.09 -17.93 9.91
N GLN A 198 16.96 -16.94 9.67
CA GLN A 198 18.43 -17.15 9.61
C GLN A 198 19.01 -17.57 10.97
N ALA A 199 18.66 -16.87 12.05
CA ALA A 199 19.12 -17.21 13.40
C ALA A 199 18.68 -18.62 13.81
N SER A 200 17.45 -19.01 13.46
CA SER A 200 16.94 -20.36 13.71
C SER A 200 17.70 -21.42 12.92
N ALA A 201 18.07 -21.12 11.67
CA ALA A 201 18.88 -22.01 10.83
C ALA A 201 20.33 -22.15 11.34
N GLU A 202 20.94 -21.07 11.79
CA GLU A 202 22.27 -21.11 12.43
C GLU A 202 22.25 -21.91 13.73
N GLN A 203 21.25 -21.70 14.60
CA GLN A 203 21.08 -22.48 15.83
C GLN A 203 20.82 -23.97 15.58
N ALA A 204 20.07 -24.30 14.53
CA ALA A 204 19.84 -25.69 14.11
C ALA A 204 21.15 -26.37 13.64
N ASN A 205 22.02 -25.62 12.97
CA ASN A 205 23.33 -26.11 12.50
C ASN A 205 24.37 -26.21 13.63
N LEU A 206 24.20 -25.50 14.76
CA LEU A 206 25.08 -25.52 15.93
C LEU A 206 24.80 -26.66 16.93
N LYS A 207 23.70 -27.42 16.80
CA LYS A 207 23.48 -28.62 17.63
C LYS A 207 24.45 -29.75 17.21
N PRO A 208 25.34 -30.23 18.09
CA PRO A 208 26.47 -31.07 17.69
C PRO A 208 26.07 -32.51 17.36
N ARG A 209 26.82 -33.12 16.42
CA ARG A 209 26.90 -34.58 16.23
C ARG A 209 27.20 -35.23 17.58
N GLN A 210 26.31 -36.14 18.02
CA GLN A 210 26.51 -36.91 19.24
C GLN A 210 27.88 -37.62 19.19
N PRO A 211 28.71 -37.58 20.24
CA PRO A 211 29.92 -38.39 20.27
C PRO A 211 29.50 -39.86 20.28
N ALA A 212 29.94 -40.61 19.27
CA ALA A 212 29.78 -42.06 19.23
C ALA A 212 30.51 -42.64 20.44
N LEU A 213 29.74 -43.24 21.36
CA LEU A 213 30.28 -44.03 22.47
C LEU A 213 31.01 -45.23 21.87
N THR A 214 32.33 -45.22 21.94
CA THR A 214 33.20 -46.37 21.68
C THR A 214 33.09 -47.35 22.84
N SER A 215 32.78 -48.61 22.52
CA SER A 215 32.91 -49.79 23.40
C SER A 215 34.11 -50.61 22.99
#